data_AF-A0A1M6JNY1-F1
#
_entry.id   AF-A0A1M6JNY1-F1
#
_cell.length_a   1.000
_cell.length_b   1.000
_cell.length_c   1.000
_cell.angle_alpha   90.00
_cell.angle_beta   90.00
_cell.angle_gamma   90.00
#
_symmetry.space_group_name_H-M   'P 1'
#
loop_
_entity.id
_entity.type
_entity.pdbx_description
1 polymer ?
#
loop_
_entity_poly.entity_id
_entity_poly.type
_entity_poly.pdbx_seq_one_letter_code
_entity_poly.pdbx_strand_id
1 'polypeptide(L)'
;MKKGLLNLLKGKFLVSDDAPRHWLFILFVSFLATVMIGSSHSADRKVHQIAALNEEVKELRSEFVDVRSDVQKLKLESTVMKIVEEKGLYPPVVPPKQIKVKSKKKDE
;
A
#
# COMPACT_ATOMS: atom_id res chain seq x y z
N MET A 1 -27.62 48.15 -13.19
CA MET A 1 -26.54 47.25 -12.70
C MET A 1 -25.44 47.97 -11.92
N LYS A 2 -24.89 49.12 -12.36
CA LYS A 2 -23.78 49.83 -11.69
C LYS A 2 -24.05 50.30 -10.24
N LYS A 3 -25.31 50.65 -9.90
CA LYS A 3 -25.67 51.13 -8.54
C LYS A 3 -25.58 50.05 -7.45
N GLY A 4 -25.83 48.78 -7.79
CA GLY A 4 -25.77 47.67 -6.81
C GLY A 4 -24.34 47.40 -6.34
N LEU A 5 -23.39 47.33 -7.27
CA LEU A 5 -21.96 47.17 -6.97
C LEU A 5 -21.41 48.36 -6.16
N LEU A 6 -21.82 49.58 -6.53
CA LEU A 6 -21.41 50.79 -5.82
C LEU A 6 -21.96 50.85 -4.39
N ASN A 7 -23.17 50.35 -4.14
CA ASN A 7 -23.73 50.28 -2.79
C ASN A 7 -23.06 49.20 -1.92
N LEU A 8 -22.61 48.11 -2.53
CA LEU A 8 -21.82 47.08 -1.86
C LEU A 8 -20.43 47.61 -1.47
N LEU A 9 -19.75 48.30 -2.39
CA LEU A 9 -18.45 48.95 -2.12
C LEU A 9 -18.56 50.09 -1.09
N LYS A 10 -19.66 50.84 -1.07
CA LYS A 10 -19.93 51.89 -0.08
C LYS A 10 -20.38 51.35 1.28
N GLY A 11 -20.37 50.03 1.49
CA GLY A 11 -20.66 49.43 2.79
C GLY A 11 -22.12 49.56 3.23
N LYS A 12 -23.06 49.83 2.30
CA LYS A 12 -24.49 49.97 2.65
C LYS A 12 -25.04 48.69 3.28
N PHE A 13 -24.47 47.52 2.94
CA PHE A 13 -24.75 46.20 3.52
C PHE A 13 -24.47 46.12 5.05
N LEU A 14 -23.54 46.94 5.56
CA LEU A 14 -23.12 46.96 6.96
C LEU A 14 -23.89 47.99 7.82
N VAL A 15 -24.59 48.95 7.20
CA VAL A 15 -25.21 50.11 7.88
C VAL A 15 -26.73 50.21 7.63
N SER A 16 -27.30 49.33 6.81
CA SER A 16 -28.76 49.28 6.59
C SER A 16 -29.48 48.54 7.73
N ASP A 17 -30.81 48.65 7.84
CA ASP A 17 -31.60 48.01 8.92
C ASP A 17 -31.40 46.48 9.03
N ASP A 18 -30.94 45.81 7.97
CA ASP A 18 -30.58 44.38 7.94
C ASP A 18 -29.10 44.08 8.27
N ALA A 19 -28.31 45.09 8.67
CA ALA A 19 -26.90 44.98 9.07
C ALA A 19 -26.57 43.81 10.03
N PRO A 20 -27.36 43.48 11.07
CA PRO A 20 -27.01 42.36 11.96
C PRO A 20 -26.97 41.00 11.25
N ARG A 21 -27.87 40.75 10.28
CA ARG A 21 -27.86 39.49 9.49
C ARG A 21 -26.62 39.38 8.61
N HIS A 22 -26.22 40.50 8.04
CA HIS A 22 -25.07 40.63 7.16
C HIS A 22 -23.72 40.47 7.90
N TRP A 23 -23.62 40.99 9.12
CA TRP A 23 -22.47 40.77 10.00
C TRP A 23 -22.29 39.29 10.37
N LEU A 24 -23.39 38.61 10.71
CA LEU A 24 -23.37 37.18 11.01
C LEU A 24 -22.92 36.36 9.80
N PHE A 25 -23.34 36.74 8.58
CA PHE A 25 -22.92 36.10 7.35
C PHE A 25 -21.40 36.27 7.08
N ILE A 26 -20.85 37.46 7.30
CA ILE A 26 -19.39 37.69 7.14
C ILE A 26 -18.59 36.86 8.14
N LEU A 27 -19.03 36.80 9.40
CA LEU A 27 -18.39 35.95 10.42
C LEU A 27 -18.47 34.47 10.05
N PHE A 28 -19.60 34.02 9.51
CA PHE A 28 -19.77 32.66 9.04
C PHE A 28 -18.78 32.31 7.90
N VAL A 29 -18.64 33.19 6.90
CA VAL A 29 -17.69 32.98 5.79
C VAL A 29 -16.24 33.03 6.28
N SER A 30 -15.90 33.94 7.19
CA SER A 30 -14.57 34.02 7.80
C SER A 30 -14.23 32.78 8.63
N PHE A 31 -15.19 32.28 9.40
CA PHE A 31 -15.06 31.01 10.12
C PHE A 31 -14.83 29.85 9.16
N LEU A 32 -15.62 29.75 8.08
CA LEU A 32 -15.47 28.69 7.08
C LEU A 32 -14.11 28.75 6.38
N ALA A 33 -13.61 29.95 6.07
CA ALA A 33 -12.27 30.14 5.52
C ALA A 33 -11.18 29.64 6.49
N THR A 34 -11.34 29.91 7.79
CA THR A 34 -10.42 29.42 8.83
C THR A 34 -10.41 27.89 8.92
N VAL A 35 -11.60 27.27 8.89
CA VAL A 35 -11.75 25.81 8.86
C VAL A 35 -11.09 25.20 7.63
N MET A 36 -11.24 25.83 6.47
CA MET A 36 -10.65 25.36 5.22
C MET A 36 -9.12 25.37 5.28
N ILE A 37 -8.51 26.44 5.80
CA ILE A 37 -7.06 26.54 5.99
C ILE A 37 -6.56 25.44 6.93
N GLY A 38 -7.25 25.22 8.04
CA GLY A 38 -6.90 24.16 9.00
C GLY A 38 -7.02 22.75 8.40
N SER A 39 -8.05 22.52 7.59
CA SER A 39 -8.26 21.24 6.90
C SER A 39 -7.16 20.96 5.87
N SER A 40 -6.75 21.96 5.10
CA SER A 40 -5.66 21.82 4.11
C SER A 40 -4.35 21.40 4.77
N HIS A 41 -3.96 22.03 5.89
CA HIS A 41 -2.73 21.67 6.58
C HIS A 41 -2.75 20.24 7.15
N SER A 42 -3.92 19.74 7.56
CA SER A 42 -4.08 18.34 7.98
C SER A 42 -3.95 17.37 6.81
N ALA A 43 -4.45 17.75 5.63
CA ALA A 43 -4.30 16.96 4.40
C ALA A 43 -2.83 16.84 4.00
N ASP A 44 -2.07 17.93 4.04
CA ASP A 44 -0.64 17.92 3.70
C ASP A 44 0.16 16.96 4.59
N ARG A 45 -0.09 17.01 5.91
CA ARG A 45 0.55 16.09 6.87
C ARG A 45 0.25 14.63 6.55
N LYS A 46 -0.99 14.31 6.19
CA LYS A 46 -1.37 12.94 5.80
C LYS A 46 -0.69 12.50 4.52
N VAL A 47 -0.55 13.38 3.53
CA VAL A 47 0.16 13.07 2.28
C VAL A 47 1.62 12.72 2.56
N HIS A 48 2.31 13.47 3.42
CA HIS A 48 3.68 13.13 3.81
C HIS A 48 3.77 11.79 4.56
N GLN A 49 2.82 11.51 5.46
CA GLN A 49 2.75 10.22 6.14
C GLN A 49 2.54 9.06 5.17
N ILE A 50 1.65 9.23 4.19
CA ILE A 50 1.39 8.22 3.14
C ILE A 50 2.67 7.96 2.33
N ALA A 51 3.41 9.01 1.97
CA ALA A 51 4.66 8.86 1.24
C ALA A 51 5.70 8.06 2.04
N ALA A 52 5.85 8.36 3.34
CA ALA A 52 6.76 7.63 4.23
C ALA A 52 6.35 6.15 4.35
N LEU A 53 5.07 5.87 4.61
CA LEU A 53 4.56 4.50 4.70
C LEU A 53 4.76 3.71 3.40
N ASN A 54 4.61 4.37 2.24
CA ASN A 54 4.78 3.71 0.96
C ASN A 54 6.24 3.30 0.70
N GLU A 55 7.20 4.09 1.16
CA GLU A 55 8.61 3.71 1.08
C GLU A 55 8.91 2.51 1.99
N GLU A 56 8.36 2.48 3.20
CA GLU A 56 8.48 1.33 4.12
C GLU A 56 7.88 0.04 3.52
N VAL A 57 6.69 0.13 2.92
CA VAL A 57 6.06 -1.00 2.22
C VAL A 57 6.93 -1.50 1.07
N LYS A 58 7.54 -0.59 0.32
CA LYS A 58 8.42 -0.92 -0.80
C LYS A 58 9.71 -1.59 -0.32
N GLU A 59 10.31 -1.11 0.76
CA GLU A 59 11.47 -1.72 1.40
C GLU A 59 11.17 -3.16 1.85
N LEU A 60 10.11 -3.35 2.62
CA LEU A 60 9.66 -4.67 3.08
C LEU A 60 9.38 -5.62 1.91
N ARG A 61 8.80 -5.11 0.82
CA ARG A 61 8.53 -5.92 -0.37
C ARG A 61 9.82 -6.32 -1.08
N SER A 62 10.82 -5.45 -1.12
CA SER A 62 12.14 -5.77 -1.66
C SER A 62 12.79 -6.89 -0.84
N GLU A 63 12.81 -6.73 0.49
CA GLU A 63 13.36 -7.74 1.41
C GLU A 63 12.66 -9.10 1.23
N PHE A 64 11.33 -9.10 1.16
CA PHE A 64 10.56 -10.33 0.93
C PHE A 64 10.95 -11.03 -0.38
N VAL A 65 11.14 -10.27 -1.46
CA VAL A 65 11.52 -10.84 -2.76
C VAL A 65 12.93 -11.43 -2.71
N ASP A 66 13.87 -10.75 -2.06
CA ASP A 66 15.25 -11.23 -1.90
C ASP A 66 15.29 -12.53 -1.09
N VAL A 67 14.67 -12.54 0.09
CA VAL A 67 14.60 -13.73 0.96
C VAL A 67 13.90 -14.89 0.24
N ARG A 68 12.80 -14.62 -0.47
CA ARG A 68 12.10 -15.63 -1.25
C ARG A 68 12.99 -16.23 -2.34
N SER A 69 13.75 -15.40 -3.04
CA SER A 69 14.69 -15.83 -4.09
C SER A 69 15.73 -16.79 -3.52
N ASP A 70 16.29 -16.47 -2.36
CA ASP A 70 17.31 -17.32 -1.72
C ASP A 70 16.73 -18.66 -1.27
N VAL A 71 15.55 -18.68 -0.66
CA VAL A 71 14.86 -19.93 -0.32
C VAL A 71 14.54 -20.75 -1.59
N GLN A 72 14.18 -20.10 -2.69
CA GLN A 72 13.91 -20.80 -3.94
C GLN A 72 15.18 -21.43 -4.53
N LYS A 73 16.34 -20.74 -4.47
CA LYS A 73 17.63 -21.31 -4.88
C LYS A 73 18.00 -22.53 -4.04
N LEU A 74 17.74 -22.50 -2.73
CA LEU A 74 17.97 -23.63 -1.84
C LEU A 74 17.12 -24.87 -2.18
N LYS A 75 15.91 -24.67 -2.73
CA LYS A 75 15.01 -25.76 -3.14
C LYS A 75 15.39 -26.40 -4.49
N LEU A 76 16.33 -25.84 -5.24
CA LEU A 76 16.74 -26.42 -6.53
C LEU A 76 17.42 -27.76 -6.32
N GLU A 77 17.07 -28.73 -7.16
CA GLU A 77 17.68 -30.07 -7.15
C GLU A 77 19.21 -29.99 -7.30
N SER A 78 19.72 -29.09 -8.15
CA SER A 78 21.15 -28.86 -8.32
C SER A 78 21.84 -28.37 -7.04
N THR A 79 21.18 -27.51 -6.26
CA THR A 79 21.68 -27.04 -4.95
C THR A 79 21.68 -28.16 -3.94
N VAL A 80 20.58 -28.93 -3.87
CA VAL A 80 20.46 -30.09 -2.98
C VAL A 80 21.53 -31.13 -3.32
N MET A 81 21.73 -31.44 -4.62
CA MET A 81 22.76 -32.37 -5.09
C MET A 81 24.16 -31.95 -4.64
N LYS A 82 24.54 -30.68 -4.81
CA LYS A 82 25.84 -30.16 -4.33
C LYS A 82 26.03 -30.34 -2.82
N ILE A 83 24.99 -30.09 -2.03
CA ILE A 83 25.05 -30.22 -0.56
C ILE A 83 25.20 -31.68 -0.13
N VAL A 84 24.51 -32.61 -0.80
CA VAL A 84 24.55 -34.04 -0.44
C VAL A 84 25.74 -34.79 -1.05
N GLU A 85 26.36 -34.23 -2.07
CA GLU A 85 27.61 -34.74 -2.67
C GLU A 85 28.75 -34.77 -1.66
N GLU A 86 28.89 -33.75 -0.80
CA GLU A 86 29.86 -33.75 0.32
C GLU A 86 29.64 -34.90 1.30
N LYS A 87 28.42 -35.43 1.36
CA LYS A 87 28.03 -36.57 2.20
C LYS A 87 28.12 -37.91 1.46
N GLY A 88 28.63 -37.92 0.22
CA GLY A 88 28.79 -39.12 -0.61
C GLY A 88 27.49 -39.65 -1.21
N LEU A 89 26.42 -38.83 -1.27
CA LEU A 89 25.15 -39.20 -1.87
C LEU A 89 25.09 -38.70 -3.33
N TYR A 90 24.74 -39.60 -4.25
CA TYR A 90 24.69 -39.31 -5.68
C TYR A 90 23.37 -39.76 -6.29
N PRO A 91 22.88 -39.07 -7.34
CA PRO A 91 21.71 -39.53 -8.08
C PRO A 91 21.98 -40.90 -8.74
N PRO A 92 21.01 -41.82 -8.75
CA PRO A 92 21.16 -43.10 -9.42
C PRO A 92 21.29 -42.94 -10.94
N VAL A 93 22.35 -43.50 -11.53
CA VAL A 93 22.54 -43.52 -13.01
C VAL A 93 21.56 -44.51 -13.68
N VAL A 94 21.12 -45.52 -12.94
CA VAL A 94 20.20 -46.57 -13.41
C VAL A 94 18.88 -46.51 -12.65
N PRO A 95 17.73 -46.65 -13.35
CA PRO A 95 16.43 -46.61 -12.72
C PRO A 95 16.23 -47.79 -11.76
N PRO A 96 15.47 -47.62 -10.66
CA PRO A 96 15.22 -48.68 -9.71
C PRO A 96 14.40 -49.82 -10.34
N LYS A 97 14.77 -51.07 -10.04
CA LYS A 97 14.02 -52.23 -10.49
C LYS A 97 12.81 -52.47 -9.59
N GLN A 98 11.62 -52.54 -10.18
CA GLN A 98 10.41 -52.93 -9.46
C GLN A 98 10.40 -54.46 -9.26
N ILE A 99 10.49 -54.93 -8.02
CA ILE A 99 10.34 -56.34 -7.68
C ILE A 99 8.85 -56.65 -7.60
N LYS A 100 8.30 -57.32 -8.61
CA LYS A 100 6.94 -57.89 -8.56
C LYS A 100 7.03 -59.36 -8.12
N VAL A 101 6.48 -59.68 -6.97
CA VAL A 101 6.41 -61.05 -6.46
C VAL A 101 5.39 -61.84 -7.29
N LYS A 102 5.83 -62.83 -8.05
CA LYS A 102 4.92 -63.79 -8.69
C LYS A 102 4.51 -64.84 -7.65
N SER A 103 3.27 -64.78 -7.17
CA SER A 103 2.70 -65.88 -6.40
C SER A 103 2.54 -67.08 -7.34
N LYS A 104 3.25 -68.19 -7.08
CA LYS A 104 2.93 -69.46 -7.75
C LYS A 104 1.56 -69.91 -7.28
N LYS A 105 0.55 -69.87 -8.16
CA LYS A 105 -0.62 -70.74 -7.98
C LYS A 105 -0.08 -72.18 -8.09
N LYS A 106 -0.28 -72.95 -7.03
CA LYS A 106 -0.25 -74.41 -7.10
C LYS A 106 -1.44 -74.79 -7.97
N ASP A 107 -1.17 -75.26 -9.18
CA ASP A 107 -2.17 -75.95 -9.98
C ASP A 107 -2.38 -77.33 -9.32
N GLU A 108 -3.63 -77.62 -8.99
CA GLU A 108 -4.13 -78.92 -8.51
C GLU A 108 -4.07 -80.00 -9.59
#